data_AF-A0A4Q2T6Q9-F1
#
_entry.id   AF-A0A4Q2T6Q9-F1
#
_cell.length_a   1.000
_cell.length_b   1.000
_cell.length_c   1.000
_cell.angle_alpha   90.00
_cell.angle_beta   90.00
_cell.angle_gamma   90.00
#
_symmetry.space_group_name_H-M   'P 1'
#
loop_
_entity.id
_entity.type
_entity.pdbx_description
1 polymer ?
#
loop_
_entity_poly.entity_id
_entity_poly.type
_entity_poly.pdbx_seq_one_letter_code
_entity_poly.pdbx_strand_id
1 'polypeptide(L)'
;MTSAYDRYRAADSELPEGAWTWYLHGAGEDNMGKDGAPELTPVPRPDADHMLVRIDSVGLCFSDVKIMRQGGSHPKLYDRDLSKEPTRLGHEVSLTVIEVGDHLKDRYHAGQRLAVQPDIYQDGKSTAYGYTIPGGLIQYHLMGAEMLETDDGACLLPLPDTMGYAEGSTLEPWGCVMAAYTQRRRLEPKAGGTMWIVGRPGDEREYVFSSGLDAPATIVLTDVPASVAQLVEGTTAARVAIRDGIGTDDYQALVDELTDGAGFDDIVMLDPRSAATAGAVATHIARRGTLNLVGETALDGLVDTDVGRLHYDYTAYLGGRGPDIAASYGEARNRCDLRSQGTTVFVGAGGPMGLMHVQRAIQQPDGPRTIIATEVSDERLTSLEDRLAHLAESNDCELITFNSQTAEESLHDFVMGTTDGRGADDVVVSVPISAVMAEADTLMNPDGMLVFFAGVPNGTLAPLNLSAVYLDNAQYTGTSGLTIHDQQQVVDLANQGALSPGSIVGAVGGMRAAKDGLQALVDGSYSGKVLIFPQIHDLPLMGLDELKETLPEVAAKLGPGDTWNDEAEKAFFNSQLGG
;
A
#
# COMPACT_ATOMS: atom_id res chain seq x y z
N MET A 1 23.81 -13.03 34.46
CA MET A 1 24.03 -11.64 34.01
C MET A 1 22.90 -11.31 33.06
N THR A 2 22.27 -10.14 33.18
CA THR A 2 21.26 -9.65 32.22
C THR A 2 21.90 -9.56 30.83
N SER A 3 21.24 -10.03 29.77
CA SER A 3 21.83 -10.00 28.41
C SER A 3 21.98 -8.56 27.91
N ALA A 4 22.80 -8.33 26.87
CA ALA A 4 22.94 -6.98 26.30
C ALA A 4 21.62 -6.53 25.67
N TYR A 5 20.89 -7.46 25.04
CA TYR A 5 19.54 -7.22 24.53
C TYR A 5 18.57 -6.78 25.62
N ASP A 6 18.54 -7.48 26.76
CA ASP A 6 17.64 -7.13 27.87
C ASP A 6 17.98 -5.74 28.44
N ARG A 7 19.27 -5.39 28.56
CA ARG A 7 19.71 -4.05 28.98
C ARG A 7 19.31 -2.97 27.96
N TYR A 8 19.48 -3.26 26.68
CA TYR A 8 19.11 -2.37 25.59
C TYR A 8 17.60 -2.07 25.60
N ARG A 9 16.77 -3.11 25.78
CA ARG A 9 15.31 -3.00 25.88
C ARG A 9 14.84 -2.25 27.13
N ALA A 10 15.53 -2.42 28.25
CA ALA A 10 15.20 -1.71 29.48
C ALA A 10 15.40 -0.18 29.39
N ALA A 11 16.08 0.31 28.35
CA ALA A 11 16.38 1.73 28.13
C ALA A 11 17.12 2.39 29.32
N ASP A 12 17.86 1.60 30.11
CA ASP A 12 18.55 2.03 31.33
C ASP A 12 20.00 2.49 31.06
N SER A 13 20.27 3.03 29.87
CA SER A 13 21.59 3.50 29.45
C SER A 13 21.73 5.01 29.58
N GLU A 14 22.89 5.49 30.04
CA GLU A 14 23.20 6.92 30.00
C GLU A 14 23.12 7.47 28.58
N LEU A 15 22.45 8.61 28.42
CA LEU A 15 22.35 9.29 27.12
C LEU A 15 23.72 9.83 26.69
N PRO A 16 24.14 9.59 25.45
CA PRO A 16 25.38 10.18 24.93
C PRO A 16 25.22 11.70 24.75
N GLU A 17 26.33 12.44 24.77
CA GLU A 17 26.30 13.89 24.50
C GLU A 17 25.85 14.19 23.06
N GLY A 18 26.17 13.31 22.11
CA GLY A 18 25.83 13.45 20.70
C GLY A 18 25.33 12.14 20.07
N ALA A 19 24.61 12.29 18.98
CA ALA A 19 23.94 11.24 18.23
C ALA A 19 24.06 11.49 16.72
N TRP A 20 24.12 10.40 15.96
CA TRP A 20 24.23 10.44 14.50
C TRP A 20 22.88 10.63 13.83
N THR A 21 22.86 11.40 12.75
CA THR A 21 21.66 11.73 11.96
C THR A 21 21.98 11.76 10.47
N TRP A 22 21.11 11.19 9.63
CA TRP A 22 21.13 11.41 8.18
C TRP A 22 20.15 12.51 7.80
N TYR A 23 20.67 13.71 7.56
CA TYR A 23 19.89 14.79 6.95
C TYR A 23 19.83 14.65 5.43
N LEU A 24 18.75 15.11 4.83
CA LEU A 24 18.63 15.34 3.40
C LEU A 24 18.54 16.85 3.16
N HIS A 25 19.60 17.43 2.62
CA HIS A 25 19.76 18.87 2.40
C HIS A 25 19.29 19.34 1.02
N GLY A 26 18.84 18.41 0.16
CA GLY A 26 18.52 18.69 -1.23
C GLY A 26 18.16 17.43 -2.01
N ALA A 27 17.94 17.58 -3.31
CA ALA A 27 17.69 16.47 -4.22
C ALA A 27 18.99 15.75 -4.62
N GLY A 28 18.96 14.43 -4.72
CA GLY A 28 20.09 13.58 -5.10
C GLY A 28 20.90 13.05 -3.92
N GLU A 29 21.57 11.92 -4.15
CA GLU A 29 22.34 11.16 -3.15
C GLU A 29 23.49 11.94 -2.52
N ASP A 30 24.07 12.89 -3.25
CA ASP A 30 25.15 13.75 -2.76
C ASP A 30 24.69 14.73 -1.67
N ASN A 31 23.39 14.97 -1.56
CA ASN A 31 22.79 15.83 -0.55
C ASN A 31 22.29 15.07 0.69
N MET A 32 22.50 13.75 0.74
CA MET A 32 22.21 12.95 1.92
C MET A 32 23.44 12.86 2.83
N GLY A 33 23.30 13.40 4.04
CA GLY A 33 24.36 13.58 5.01
C GLY A 33 25.36 14.66 4.59
N LYS A 34 26.51 14.65 5.26
CA LYS A 34 27.63 15.55 4.97
C LYS A 34 28.84 14.72 4.58
N ASP A 35 29.41 15.03 3.42
CA ASP A 35 30.55 14.29 2.84
C ASP A 35 30.28 12.77 2.73
N GLY A 36 29.01 12.41 2.47
CA GLY A 36 28.59 11.01 2.35
C GLY A 36 28.52 10.23 3.67
N ALA A 37 28.47 10.92 4.80
CA ALA A 37 28.38 10.33 6.14
C ALA A 37 27.23 10.95 6.96
N PRO A 38 26.71 10.24 7.99
CA PRO A 38 25.77 10.86 8.92
C PRO A 38 26.47 11.97 9.72
N GLU A 39 25.69 12.92 10.20
CA GLU A 39 26.15 14.07 10.96
C GLU A 39 25.97 13.85 12.46
N LEU A 40 26.99 14.20 13.26
CA LEU A 40 26.92 14.14 14.72
C LEU A 40 26.27 15.41 15.26
N THR A 41 25.15 15.27 15.96
CA THR A 41 24.38 16.37 16.55
C THR A 41 24.16 16.12 18.05
N PRO A 42 23.94 17.15 18.88
CA PRO A 42 23.61 16.94 20.30
C PRO A 42 22.32 16.14 20.47
N VAL A 43 22.26 15.25 21.46
CA VAL A 43 21.01 14.58 21.83
C VAL A 43 20.03 15.63 22.38
N PRO A 44 18.82 15.77 21.80
CA PRO A 44 17.86 16.76 22.26
C PRO A 44 17.25 16.37 23.61
N ARG A 45 16.73 17.35 24.35
CA ARG A 45 15.99 17.12 25.61
C ARG A 45 14.51 17.45 25.41
N PRO A 46 13.58 16.62 25.89
CA PRO A 46 12.17 16.91 25.78
C PRO A 46 11.78 18.05 26.73
N ASP A 47 10.83 18.88 26.30
CA ASP A 47 10.09 19.76 27.21
C ASP A 47 8.86 19.03 27.77
N ALA A 48 7.87 19.76 28.31
CA ALA A 48 6.67 19.16 28.90
C ALA A 48 5.78 18.42 27.89
N ASP A 49 5.84 18.79 26.61
CA ASP A 49 4.93 18.34 25.53
C ASP A 49 5.62 17.38 24.54
N HIS A 50 6.91 17.09 24.74
CA HIS A 50 7.67 16.17 23.90
C HIS A 50 8.09 14.92 24.68
N MET A 51 8.37 13.86 23.94
CA MET A 51 9.11 12.71 24.44
C MET A 51 10.38 12.49 23.63
N LEU A 52 11.45 12.12 24.33
CA LEU A 52 12.67 11.64 23.70
C LEU A 52 12.53 10.15 23.43
N VAL A 53 12.70 9.76 22.18
CA VAL A 53 12.71 8.36 21.76
C VAL A 53 14.07 7.98 21.20
N ARG A 54 14.46 6.73 21.40
CA ARG A 54 15.58 6.07 20.72
C ARG A 54 15.04 5.29 19.55
N ILE A 55 15.56 5.55 18.35
CA ILE A 55 15.17 4.78 17.16
C ILE A 55 15.95 3.47 17.15
N ASP A 56 15.24 2.35 17.14
CA ASP A 56 15.82 1.02 17.30
C ASP A 56 16.00 0.30 15.96
N SER A 57 15.03 0.42 15.06
CA SER A 57 15.10 -0.15 13.70
C SER A 57 14.32 0.71 12.71
N VAL A 58 14.86 0.81 11.49
CA VAL A 58 14.28 1.56 10.37
C VAL A 58 14.26 0.67 9.13
N GLY A 59 13.08 0.39 8.59
CA GLY A 59 12.92 -0.20 7.27
C GLY A 59 13.15 0.83 6.18
N LEU A 60 13.96 0.47 5.17
CA LEU A 60 14.13 1.30 3.99
C LEU A 60 13.08 0.93 2.93
N CYS A 61 12.50 1.95 2.30
CA CYS A 61 11.50 1.76 1.26
C CYS A 61 11.78 2.63 0.04
N PHE A 62 11.23 2.22 -1.11
CA PHE A 62 11.47 2.89 -2.39
C PHE A 62 10.93 4.33 -2.41
N SER A 63 10.00 4.67 -1.51
CA SER A 63 9.58 6.05 -1.32
C SER A 63 10.69 6.93 -0.73
N ASP A 64 11.56 6.42 0.14
CA ASP A 64 12.75 7.15 0.61
C ASP A 64 13.67 7.50 -0.57
N VAL A 65 13.83 6.57 -1.52
CA VAL A 65 14.58 6.80 -2.78
C VAL A 65 13.91 7.89 -3.63
N LYS A 66 12.57 7.89 -3.74
CA LYS A 66 11.82 8.92 -4.48
C LYS A 66 12.02 10.30 -3.87
N ILE A 67 11.92 10.42 -2.53
CA ILE A 67 12.15 11.68 -1.81
C ILE A 67 13.60 12.14 -1.99
N MET A 68 14.57 11.24 -1.81
CA MET A 68 15.98 11.54 -2.01
C MET A 68 16.22 12.11 -3.42
N ARG A 69 15.71 11.46 -4.47
CA ARG A 69 15.92 11.90 -5.86
C ARG A 69 15.23 13.21 -6.20
N GLN A 70 14.02 13.46 -5.69
CA GLN A 70 13.22 14.63 -6.05
C GLN A 70 13.48 15.84 -5.12
N GLY A 71 13.95 15.60 -3.89
CA GLY A 71 14.11 16.63 -2.87
C GLY A 71 12.81 17.41 -2.65
N GLY A 72 12.92 18.73 -2.44
CA GLY A 72 11.78 19.62 -2.20
C GLY A 72 10.67 19.60 -3.26
N SER A 73 10.99 19.17 -4.49
CA SER A 73 9.99 19.05 -5.58
C SER A 73 9.07 17.84 -5.44
N HIS A 74 9.35 16.93 -4.50
CA HIS A 74 8.46 15.81 -4.22
C HIS A 74 7.08 16.34 -3.79
N PRO A 75 5.94 15.86 -4.35
CA PRO A 75 4.62 16.43 -4.09
C PRO A 75 4.23 16.50 -2.60
N LYS A 76 4.62 15.50 -1.81
CA LYS A 76 4.39 15.49 -0.36
C LYS A 76 5.25 16.49 0.43
N LEU A 77 6.30 17.08 -0.14
CA LEU A 77 7.16 18.06 0.55
C LEU A 77 6.76 19.52 0.29
N TYR A 78 5.72 19.78 -0.50
CA TYR A 78 5.13 21.12 -0.68
C TYR A 78 6.15 22.22 -1.04
N ASP A 79 7.07 21.93 -1.96
CA ASP A 79 8.12 22.86 -2.42
C ASP A 79 9.06 23.36 -1.29
N ARG A 80 9.23 22.56 -0.22
CA ARG A 80 10.13 22.86 0.90
C ARG A 80 11.58 23.03 0.45
N ASP A 81 12.21 24.13 0.87
CA ASP A 81 13.63 24.39 0.62
C ASP A 81 14.51 23.60 1.59
N LEU A 82 14.89 22.38 1.17
CA LEU A 82 15.70 21.45 1.99
C LEU A 82 17.10 21.99 2.34
N SER A 83 17.61 22.99 1.62
CA SER A 83 18.92 23.60 1.94
C SER A 83 18.87 24.50 3.18
N LYS A 84 17.67 24.96 3.55
CA LYS A 84 17.40 25.77 4.74
C LYS A 84 16.72 24.96 5.84
N GLU A 85 15.82 24.08 5.45
CA GLU A 85 15.03 23.24 6.34
C GLU A 85 15.20 21.76 5.95
N PRO A 86 16.37 21.16 6.21
CA PRO A 86 16.61 19.76 5.85
C PRO A 86 15.59 18.84 6.50
N THR A 87 15.29 17.72 5.82
CA THR A 87 14.47 16.65 6.37
C THR A 87 15.32 15.42 6.68
N ARG A 88 14.69 14.33 7.12
CA ARG A 88 15.31 13.02 7.35
C ARG A 88 14.41 11.95 6.76
N LEU A 89 15.00 10.95 6.12
CA LEU A 89 14.29 9.81 5.55
C LEU A 89 14.03 8.73 6.62
N GLY A 90 13.31 7.67 6.23
CA GLY A 90 12.99 6.52 7.07
C GLY A 90 11.62 6.68 7.74
N HIS A 91 10.62 6.01 7.21
CA HIS A 91 9.23 6.09 7.67
C HIS A 91 8.72 4.81 8.33
N GLU A 92 9.40 3.71 8.12
CA GLU A 92 9.10 2.40 8.71
C GLU A 92 9.92 2.23 9.99
N VAL A 93 9.37 2.53 11.17
CA VAL A 93 10.18 2.68 12.40
C VAL A 93 9.63 1.90 13.57
N SER A 94 10.54 1.25 14.30
CA SER A 94 10.34 0.88 15.70
C SER A 94 11.28 1.66 16.62
N LEU A 95 10.79 1.99 17.81
CA LEU A 95 11.45 2.88 18.75
C LEU A 95 11.15 2.53 20.20
N THR A 96 11.96 3.08 21.11
CA THR A 96 11.81 2.96 22.56
C THR A 96 11.77 4.35 23.18
N VAL A 97 10.77 4.62 24.01
CA VAL A 97 10.65 5.86 24.77
C VAL A 97 11.75 5.92 25.84
N ILE A 98 12.52 7.00 25.88
CA ILE A 98 13.62 7.20 26.83
C ILE A 98 13.23 8.17 27.94
N GLU A 99 12.66 9.32 27.58
CA GLU A 99 12.23 10.36 28.52
C GLU A 99 10.89 10.96 28.05
N VAL A 100 10.00 11.24 28.99
CA VAL A 100 8.64 11.71 28.72
C VAL A 100 8.40 13.04 29.42
N GLY A 101 7.98 14.04 28.65
CA GLY A 101 7.53 15.33 29.15
C GLY A 101 6.34 15.21 30.12
N ASP A 102 6.23 16.16 31.05
CA ASP A 102 5.25 16.10 32.13
C ASP A 102 3.80 15.93 31.67
N HIS A 103 3.41 16.48 30.51
CA HIS A 103 2.05 16.40 29.99
C HIS A 103 1.74 15.09 29.23
N LEU A 104 2.75 14.24 29.00
CA LEU A 104 2.61 12.99 28.26
C LEU A 104 2.65 11.73 29.16
N LYS A 105 2.94 11.90 30.46
CA LYS A 105 3.19 10.81 31.42
C LYS A 105 1.99 9.92 31.74
N ASP A 106 0.78 10.35 31.39
CA ASP A 106 -0.44 9.55 31.53
C ASP A 106 -0.60 8.52 30.41
N ARG A 107 0.03 8.77 29.26
CA ARG A 107 -0.05 7.94 28.05
C ARG A 107 1.24 7.18 27.75
N TYR A 108 2.38 7.76 28.11
CA TYR A 108 3.70 7.23 27.77
C TYR A 108 4.62 7.10 28.97
N HIS A 109 5.54 6.14 28.92
CA HIS A 109 6.55 5.92 29.96
C HIS A 109 7.88 5.46 29.37
N ALA A 110 8.98 5.74 30.08
CA ALA A 110 10.31 5.26 29.70
C ALA A 110 10.34 3.72 29.61
N GLY A 111 11.02 3.20 28.59
CA GLY A 111 11.07 1.77 28.25
C GLY A 111 9.92 1.28 27.36
N GLN A 112 8.87 2.09 27.16
CA GLN A 112 7.77 1.72 26.28
C GLN A 112 8.24 1.61 24.83
N ARG A 113 7.92 0.51 24.17
CA ARG A 113 8.26 0.25 22.78
C ARG A 113 7.09 0.54 21.86
N LEU A 114 7.34 1.25 20.78
CA LEU A 114 6.33 1.71 19.83
C LEU A 114 6.79 1.47 18.39
N ALA A 115 5.84 1.35 17.46
CA ALA A 115 6.05 1.48 16.03
C ALA A 115 5.34 2.72 15.50
N VAL A 116 5.84 3.26 14.39
CA VAL A 116 5.28 4.46 13.75
C VAL A 116 4.22 4.07 12.71
N GLN A 117 3.09 4.79 12.73
CA GLN A 117 2.16 4.90 11.60
C GLN A 117 2.56 6.13 10.78
N PRO A 118 3.16 6.00 9.59
CA PRO A 118 3.75 7.17 8.92
C PRO A 118 2.80 7.95 8.03
N ASP A 119 1.68 7.39 7.56
CA ASP A 119 0.67 8.19 6.85
C ASP A 119 -0.20 8.90 7.89
N ILE A 120 -0.12 10.23 7.90
CA ILE A 120 -0.65 11.08 8.95
C ILE A 120 -1.48 12.17 8.29
N TYR A 121 -2.61 12.52 8.90
CA TYR A 121 -3.41 13.68 8.51
C TYR A 121 -3.54 14.63 9.70
N GLN A 122 -3.33 15.92 9.46
CA GLN A 122 -3.51 16.97 10.45
C GLN A 122 -4.30 18.10 9.81
N ASP A 123 -5.44 18.45 10.40
CA ASP A 123 -6.36 19.47 9.90
C ASP A 123 -6.79 19.19 8.44
N GLY A 124 -7.01 17.91 8.11
CA GLY A 124 -7.37 17.46 6.76
C GLY A 124 -6.22 17.53 5.74
N LYS A 125 -5.01 17.92 6.14
CA LYS A 125 -3.84 17.95 5.28
C LYS A 125 -3.00 16.69 5.47
N SER A 126 -2.66 16.03 4.37
CA SER A 126 -1.74 14.90 4.40
C SER A 126 -0.34 15.38 4.81
N THR A 127 0.24 14.71 5.79
CA THR A 127 1.63 14.80 6.22
C THR A 127 2.17 13.37 6.30
N ALA A 128 3.48 13.20 6.51
CA ALA A 128 4.02 11.87 6.77
C ALA A 128 5.34 11.93 7.53
N TYR A 129 5.52 10.96 8.42
CA TYR A 129 6.79 10.68 9.07
C TYR A 129 7.79 10.15 8.04
N GLY A 130 9.02 10.65 8.02
CA GLY A 130 9.99 10.40 6.94
C GLY A 130 9.83 11.30 5.71
N TYR A 131 8.86 12.23 5.72
CA TYR A 131 8.62 13.20 4.65
C TYR A 131 8.64 14.61 5.21
N THR A 132 7.46 15.17 5.48
CA THR A 132 7.24 16.50 6.06
C THR A 132 7.63 16.52 7.53
N ILE A 133 7.28 15.46 8.26
CA ILE A 133 7.79 15.19 9.59
C ILE A 133 9.10 14.41 9.42
N PRO A 134 10.24 14.91 9.93
CA PRO A 134 11.53 14.26 9.73
C PRO A 134 11.56 12.82 10.27
N GLY A 135 12.08 11.88 9.47
CA GLY A 135 12.07 10.44 9.74
C GLY A 135 13.11 9.89 10.70
N GLY A 136 13.17 8.56 10.70
CA GLY A 136 13.87 7.70 11.66
C GLY A 136 15.33 7.41 11.38
N LEU A 137 15.94 7.88 10.28
CA LEU A 137 17.39 7.78 10.09
C LEU A 137 18.16 8.75 11.00
N ILE A 138 18.01 8.54 12.31
CA ILE A 138 18.59 9.27 13.43
C ILE A 138 18.63 8.33 14.65
N GLN A 139 19.54 8.54 15.59
CA GLN A 139 19.59 7.70 16.80
C GLN A 139 18.58 8.11 17.88
N TYR A 140 18.34 9.41 18.07
CA TYR A 140 17.41 9.93 19.08
C TYR A 140 16.56 11.06 18.51
N HIS A 141 15.25 11.03 18.76
CA HIS A 141 14.29 11.96 18.18
C HIS A 141 13.36 12.51 19.25
N LEU A 142 13.03 13.81 19.20
CA LEU A 142 11.90 14.36 19.95
C LEU A 142 10.61 14.17 19.17
N MET A 143 9.61 13.51 19.76
CA MET A 143 8.28 13.40 19.18
C MET A 143 7.30 14.24 19.99
N GLY A 144 6.53 15.08 19.31
CA GLY A 144 5.52 15.96 19.89
C GLY A 144 4.19 15.91 19.13
N ALA A 145 3.48 17.03 19.13
CA ALA A 145 2.14 17.17 18.55
C ALA A 145 2.05 16.70 17.09
N GLU A 146 3.13 16.81 16.30
CA GLU A 146 3.19 16.33 14.91
C GLU A 146 2.93 14.82 14.75
N MET A 147 3.16 14.02 15.79
CA MET A 147 2.86 12.58 15.83
C MET A 147 1.70 12.23 16.77
N LEU A 148 1.41 13.09 17.75
CA LEU A 148 0.53 12.78 18.88
C LEU A 148 -0.87 13.41 18.78
N GLU A 149 -0.99 14.50 18.02
CA GLU A 149 -2.21 15.27 17.81
C GLU A 149 -2.54 15.28 16.32
N THR A 150 -3.14 14.19 15.84
CA THR A 150 -3.50 14.02 14.42
C THR A 150 -4.99 13.74 14.29
N ASP A 151 -5.52 13.80 13.07
CA ASP A 151 -6.92 13.56 12.78
C ASP A 151 -7.38 12.16 13.23
N ASP A 152 -6.46 11.18 13.22
CA ASP A 152 -6.69 9.79 13.66
C ASP A 152 -6.18 9.51 15.08
N GLY A 153 -5.79 10.55 15.83
CA GLY A 153 -5.18 10.44 17.15
C GLY A 153 -3.66 10.26 17.10
N ALA A 154 -3.08 9.48 18.01
CA ALA A 154 -1.63 9.29 18.03
C ALA A 154 -1.19 8.26 16.98
N CYS A 155 -0.26 8.64 16.12
CA CYS A 155 0.29 7.77 15.07
C CYS A 155 1.45 6.90 15.58
N LEU A 156 1.26 6.30 16.76
CA LEU A 156 2.22 5.46 17.45
C LEU A 156 1.53 4.24 18.04
N LEU A 157 1.97 3.07 17.59
CA LEU A 157 1.39 1.78 17.95
C LEU A 157 2.24 1.08 19.01
N PRO A 158 1.69 0.74 20.20
CA PRO A 158 2.42 -0.04 21.20
C PRO A 158 2.84 -1.42 20.70
N LEU A 159 4.11 -1.77 20.93
CA LEU A 159 4.65 -3.09 20.59
C LEU A 159 4.53 -4.05 21.78
N PRO A 160 4.09 -5.30 21.57
CA PRO A 160 4.12 -6.31 22.62
C PRO A 160 5.56 -6.72 22.95
N ASP A 161 5.77 -7.24 24.15
CA ASP A 161 7.11 -7.67 24.59
C ASP A 161 7.70 -8.78 23.70
N THR A 162 6.84 -9.61 23.12
CA THR A 162 7.17 -10.76 22.26
C THR A 162 7.62 -10.38 20.85
N MET A 163 7.47 -9.12 20.44
CA MET A 163 7.82 -8.67 19.09
C MET A 163 9.20 -8.00 19.09
N GLY A 164 10.03 -8.30 18.09
CA GLY A 164 11.34 -7.66 17.89
C GLY A 164 11.26 -6.23 17.36
N TYR A 165 12.37 -5.50 17.37
CA TYR A 165 12.47 -4.17 16.76
C TYR A 165 12.43 -4.23 15.23
N ALA A 166 13.10 -5.22 14.63
CA ALA A 166 13.03 -5.47 13.20
C ALA A 166 11.58 -5.70 12.77
N GLU A 167 10.89 -6.62 13.45
CA GLU A 167 9.47 -6.92 13.21
C GLU A 167 8.60 -5.67 13.37
N GLY A 168 8.80 -4.90 14.45
CA GLY A 168 8.09 -3.65 14.70
C GLY A 168 8.24 -2.63 13.56
N SER A 169 9.45 -2.51 12.97
CA SER A 169 9.68 -1.61 11.84
C SER A 169 9.01 -2.10 10.56
N THR A 170 8.75 -3.40 10.42
CA THR A 170 8.04 -3.97 9.26
C THR A 170 6.51 -3.91 9.37
N LEU A 171 5.95 -3.39 10.47
CA LEU A 171 4.50 -3.32 10.65
C LEU A 171 3.81 -2.43 9.62
N GLU A 172 4.46 -1.36 9.16
CA GLU A 172 3.92 -0.50 8.11
C GLU A 172 3.80 -1.22 6.76
N PRO A 173 4.86 -1.84 6.20
CA PRO A 173 4.72 -2.51 4.92
C PRO A 173 3.75 -3.70 5.00
N TRP A 174 3.75 -4.44 6.11
CA TRP A 174 2.73 -5.48 6.34
C TRP A 174 1.32 -4.90 6.46
N GLY A 175 1.16 -3.76 7.12
CA GLY A 175 -0.12 -3.07 7.25
C GLY A 175 -0.65 -2.61 5.88
N CYS A 176 0.21 -2.13 4.99
CA CYS A 176 -0.13 -1.85 3.59
C CYS A 176 -0.61 -3.11 2.84
N VAL A 177 0.02 -4.26 3.08
CA VAL A 177 -0.43 -5.54 2.49
C VAL A 177 -1.78 -5.97 3.06
N MET A 178 -2.01 -5.88 4.37
CA MET A 178 -3.30 -6.23 4.98
C MET A 178 -4.42 -5.30 4.49
N ALA A 179 -4.13 -4.01 4.45
CA ALA A 179 -4.95 -2.95 3.89
C ALA A 179 -5.46 -3.25 2.48
N ALA A 180 -4.63 -3.87 1.64
CA ALA A 180 -4.97 -4.23 0.27
C ALA A 180 -6.18 -5.13 0.13
N TYR A 181 -6.53 -5.82 1.22
CA TYR A 181 -7.61 -6.80 1.26
C TYR A 181 -8.81 -6.37 2.11
N THR A 182 -8.89 -5.08 2.41
CA THR A 182 -10.00 -4.47 3.15
C THR A 182 -10.90 -3.65 2.23
N GLN A 183 -12.18 -3.51 2.57
CA GLN A 183 -13.11 -2.72 1.76
C GLN A 183 -12.89 -1.22 1.96
N ARG A 184 -11.96 -0.65 1.20
CA ARG A 184 -11.65 0.78 1.22
C ARG A 184 -12.37 1.58 0.16
N ARG A 185 -12.86 0.91 -0.87
CA ARG A 185 -13.65 1.53 -1.93
C ARG A 185 -15.04 1.82 -1.39
N ARG A 186 -15.60 2.96 -1.79
CA ARG A 186 -17.01 3.22 -1.54
C ARG A 186 -17.82 2.41 -2.55
N LEU A 187 -18.78 1.63 -2.05
CA LEU A 187 -19.62 0.74 -2.87
C LEU A 187 -21.09 1.09 -2.81
N GLU A 188 -21.43 2.33 -2.48
CA GLU A 188 -22.81 2.83 -2.40
C GLU A 188 -22.83 4.29 -2.86
N PRO A 189 -23.92 4.77 -3.50
CA PRO A 189 -24.07 6.19 -3.84
C PRO A 189 -23.83 7.12 -2.65
N LYS A 190 -23.11 8.23 -2.86
CA LYS A 190 -22.68 9.11 -1.77
C LYS A 190 -23.84 9.95 -1.28
N ALA A 191 -24.14 9.82 0.02
CA ALA A 191 -25.09 10.70 0.70
C ALA A 191 -24.66 12.17 0.56
N GLY A 192 -25.55 13.00 0.03
CA GLY A 192 -25.30 14.42 -0.24
C GLY A 192 -24.36 14.71 -1.40
N GLY A 193 -23.90 13.68 -2.14
CA GLY A 193 -22.98 13.84 -3.26
C GLY A 193 -23.64 14.29 -4.57
N THR A 194 -22.84 14.34 -5.62
CA THR A 194 -23.29 14.63 -6.99
C THR A 194 -23.18 13.39 -7.87
N MET A 195 -24.32 12.91 -8.37
CA MET A 195 -24.41 11.76 -9.27
C MET A 195 -24.65 12.20 -10.71
N TRP A 196 -23.95 11.60 -11.67
CA TRP A 196 -24.17 11.77 -13.11
C TRP A 196 -24.64 10.46 -13.73
N ILE A 197 -25.85 10.45 -14.30
CA ILE A 197 -26.41 9.31 -15.02
C ILE A 197 -26.32 9.61 -16.52
N VAL A 198 -25.53 8.81 -17.22
CA VAL A 198 -25.20 8.94 -18.65
C VAL A 198 -25.89 7.81 -19.40
N GLY A 199 -26.87 8.13 -20.21
CA GLY A 199 -27.46 7.20 -21.17
C GLY A 199 -26.85 7.35 -22.56
N ARG A 200 -27.56 6.84 -23.55
CA ARG A 200 -27.27 7.06 -24.96
C ARG A 200 -28.54 7.36 -25.73
N PRO A 201 -28.47 8.20 -26.78
CA PRO A 201 -29.62 8.43 -27.65
C PRO A 201 -30.17 7.11 -28.22
N GLY A 202 -31.49 6.94 -28.11
CA GLY A 202 -32.19 5.76 -28.62
C GLY A 202 -32.06 4.50 -27.74
N ASP A 203 -31.60 4.61 -26.51
CA ASP A 203 -31.88 3.58 -25.50
C ASP A 203 -33.35 3.69 -25.06
N GLU A 204 -34.09 2.60 -25.19
CA GLU A 204 -35.50 2.48 -24.77
C GLU A 204 -35.66 1.46 -23.64
N ARG A 205 -34.55 0.99 -23.06
CA ARG A 205 -34.58 -0.02 -22.00
C ARG A 205 -35.23 0.52 -20.73
N GLU A 206 -36.01 -0.34 -20.09
CA GLU A 206 -36.56 -0.09 -18.76
C GLU A 206 -35.51 -0.43 -17.70
N TYR A 207 -35.14 0.57 -16.89
CA TYR A 207 -34.25 0.40 -15.75
C TYR A 207 -35.03 0.58 -14.46
N VAL A 208 -34.51 -0.01 -13.39
CA VAL A 208 -34.94 0.30 -12.02
C VAL A 208 -33.72 0.71 -11.20
N PHE A 209 -33.96 1.40 -10.09
CA PHE A 209 -32.91 1.78 -9.14
C PHE A 209 -33.43 1.47 -7.73
N SER A 210 -33.30 0.21 -7.31
CA SER A 210 -34.02 -0.30 -6.13
C SER A 210 -33.58 0.31 -4.79
N SER A 211 -32.37 0.88 -4.72
CA SER A 211 -31.84 1.55 -3.54
C SER A 211 -30.77 2.58 -3.89
N GLY A 212 -30.59 3.64 -3.09
CA GLY A 212 -29.46 4.56 -3.19
C GLY A 212 -29.67 5.77 -4.10
N LEU A 213 -30.74 5.80 -4.90
CA LEU A 213 -31.05 6.94 -5.78
C LEU A 213 -31.40 8.22 -4.99
N ASP A 214 -31.88 8.11 -3.75
CA ASP A 214 -32.16 9.23 -2.85
C ASP A 214 -30.92 9.72 -2.07
N ALA A 215 -29.77 9.03 -2.17
CA ALA A 215 -28.55 9.43 -1.48
C ALA A 215 -27.94 10.75 -2.02
N PRO A 216 -27.73 10.94 -3.35
CA PRO A 216 -27.13 12.17 -3.86
C PRO A 216 -28.02 13.40 -3.64
N ALA A 217 -27.40 14.54 -3.33
CA ALA A 217 -28.11 15.82 -3.28
C ALA A 217 -28.36 16.40 -4.68
N THR A 218 -27.46 16.10 -5.64
CA THR A 218 -27.58 16.56 -7.02
C THR A 218 -27.53 15.37 -7.98
N ILE A 219 -28.48 15.28 -8.90
CA ILE A 219 -28.50 14.29 -9.98
C ILE A 219 -28.42 15.00 -11.33
N VAL A 220 -27.52 14.55 -12.19
CA VAL A 220 -27.31 15.06 -13.54
C VAL A 220 -27.69 13.97 -14.54
N LEU A 221 -28.49 14.31 -15.54
CA LEU A 221 -28.95 13.39 -16.57
C LEU A 221 -28.42 13.83 -17.94
N THR A 222 -27.86 12.88 -18.69
CA THR A 222 -27.43 13.07 -20.07
C THR A 222 -27.92 11.91 -20.92
N ASP A 223 -28.78 12.19 -21.90
CA ASP A 223 -29.29 11.23 -22.88
C ASP A 223 -29.88 9.95 -22.26
N VAL A 224 -30.50 10.07 -21.09
CA VAL A 224 -31.09 8.94 -20.36
C VAL A 224 -32.44 8.53 -20.97
N PRO A 225 -32.84 7.25 -20.91
CA PRO A 225 -34.18 6.82 -21.32
C PRO A 225 -35.26 7.45 -20.44
N ALA A 226 -36.48 7.56 -20.99
CA ALA A 226 -37.62 8.15 -20.28
C ALA A 226 -37.93 7.43 -18.95
N SER A 227 -37.71 6.12 -18.88
CA SER A 227 -37.87 5.30 -17.67
C SER A 227 -36.99 5.83 -16.51
N VAL A 228 -35.74 6.16 -16.79
CA VAL A 228 -34.79 6.68 -15.80
C VAL A 228 -35.09 8.12 -15.41
N ALA A 229 -35.49 8.96 -16.38
CA ALA A 229 -35.96 10.31 -16.07
C ALA A 229 -37.15 10.28 -15.09
N GLN A 230 -38.10 9.36 -15.30
CA GLN A 230 -39.24 9.17 -14.40
C GLN A 230 -38.84 8.67 -13.01
N LEU A 231 -37.84 7.78 -12.89
CA LEU A 231 -37.31 7.39 -11.59
C LEU A 231 -36.76 8.61 -10.83
N VAL A 232 -36.01 9.47 -11.52
CA VAL A 232 -35.36 10.65 -10.93
C VAL A 232 -36.37 11.72 -10.50
N GLU A 233 -37.47 11.89 -11.24
CA GLU A 233 -38.60 12.74 -10.83
C GLU A 233 -39.22 12.31 -9.49
N GLY A 234 -39.14 11.03 -9.15
CA GLY A 234 -39.66 10.46 -7.90
C GLY A 234 -38.73 10.56 -6.70
N THR A 235 -37.52 11.11 -6.87
CA THR A 235 -36.47 11.13 -5.83
C THR A 235 -36.58 12.32 -4.88
N THR A 236 -35.82 12.25 -3.79
CA THR A 236 -35.64 13.37 -2.86
C THR A 236 -34.46 14.29 -3.19
N ALA A 237 -33.84 14.16 -4.36
CA ALA A 237 -32.68 14.97 -4.75
C ALA A 237 -33.02 16.47 -4.71
N ALA A 238 -32.13 17.27 -4.13
CA ALA A 238 -32.33 18.71 -3.99
C ALA A 238 -32.19 19.45 -5.33
N ARG A 239 -31.39 18.90 -6.25
CA ARG A 239 -31.16 19.46 -7.59
C ARG A 239 -31.15 18.36 -8.64
N VAL A 240 -31.91 18.56 -9.71
CA VAL A 240 -31.84 17.74 -10.93
C VAL A 240 -31.44 18.63 -12.12
N ALA A 241 -30.43 18.23 -12.88
CA ALA A 241 -29.96 18.95 -14.07
C ALA A 241 -29.97 18.03 -15.29
N ILE A 242 -30.53 18.51 -16.41
CA ILE A 242 -30.56 17.77 -17.68
C ILE A 242 -29.59 18.42 -18.67
N ARG A 243 -28.74 17.61 -19.30
CA ARG A 243 -27.63 18.01 -20.19
C ARG A 243 -27.49 16.98 -21.31
N ASP A 244 -28.48 16.96 -22.20
CA ASP A 244 -28.54 16.03 -23.34
C ASP A 244 -27.72 16.52 -24.54
N GLY A 245 -27.27 15.58 -25.38
CA GLY A 245 -26.54 15.87 -26.62
C GLY A 245 -25.13 16.43 -26.43
N ILE A 246 -24.56 16.30 -25.24
CA ILE A 246 -23.19 16.73 -24.93
C ILE A 246 -22.16 15.66 -25.32
N GLY A 247 -21.00 16.09 -25.80
CA GLY A 247 -19.88 15.22 -26.17
C GLY A 247 -18.73 15.25 -25.16
N THR A 248 -17.67 14.49 -25.46
CA THR A 248 -16.45 14.44 -24.62
C THR A 248 -15.83 15.80 -24.36
N ASP A 249 -15.92 16.73 -25.34
CA ASP A 249 -15.37 18.09 -25.23
C ASP A 249 -16.16 18.97 -24.24
N ASP A 250 -17.39 18.58 -23.88
CA ASP A 250 -18.27 19.32 -22.98
C ASP A 250 -18.18 18.83 -21.52
N TYR A 251 -17.62 17.63 -21.28
CA TYR A 251 -17.63 16.99 -19.96
C TYR A 251 -16.87 17.81 -18.89
N GLN A 252 -15.73 18.41 -19.24
CA GLN A 252 -15.01 19.24 -18.27
C GLN A 252 -15.82 20.49 -17.88
N ALA A 253 -16.51 21.14 -18.83
CA ALA A 253 -17.34 22.29 -18.53
C ALA A 253 -18.53 21.91 -17.61
N LEU A 254 -19.07 20.70 -17.79
CA LEU A 254 -20.10 20.14 -16.92
C LEU A 254 -19.57 19.92 -15.49
N VAL A 255 -18.37 19.34 -15.36
CA VAL A 255 -17.69 19.13 -14.07
C VAL A 255 -17.45 20.47 -13.36
N ASP A 256 -16.93 21.47 -14.06
CA ASP A 256 -16.68 22.80 -13.51
C ASP A 256 -17.98 23.46 -13.04
N GLU A 257 -19.08 23.32 -13.80
CA GLU A 257 -20.39 23.90 -13.46
C GLU A 257 -21.06 23.25 -12.25
N LEU A 258 -20.96 21.92 -12.11
CA LEU A 258 -21.79 21.14 -11.19
C LEU A 258 -21.04 20.58 -9.98
N THR A 259 -19.71 20.62 -10.01
CA THR A 259 -18.86 20.00 -8.97
C THR A 259 -17.70 20.90 -8.54
N ASP A 260 -17.64 22.16 -9.02
CA ASP A 260 -16.54 23.08 -8.80
C ASP A 260 -15.16 22.48 -9.15
N GLY A 261 -15.12 21.65 -10.20
CA GLY A 261 -13.91 20.98 -10.67
C GLY A 261 -13.54 19.70 -9.91
N ALA A 262 -14.28 19.30 -8.86
CA ALA A 262 -13.95 18.15 -8.04
C ALA A 262 -14.21 16.79 -8.73
N GLY A 263 -15.09 16.76 -9.73
CA GLY A 263 -15.59 15.54 -10.36
C GLY A 263 -16.87 15.01 -9.71
N PHE A 264 -17.46 14.00 -10.31
CA PHE A 264 -18.70 13.37 -9.85
C PHE A 264 -18.41 12.31 -8.80
N ASP A 265 -19.15 12.34 -7.69
CA ASP A 265 -19.05 11.30 -6.67
C ASP A 265 -19.52 9.96 -7.23
N ASP A 266 -20.58 9.96 -8.02
CA ASP A 266 -21.12 8.75 -8.65
C ASP A 266 -21.37 9.00 -10.12
N ILE A 267 -20.92 8.09 -10.97
CA ILE A 267 -21.28 8.06 -12.38
C ILE A 267 -21.98 6.74 -12.67
N VAL A 268 -23.15 6.79 -13.30
CA VAL A 268 -23.87 5.62 -13.80
C VAL A 268 -23.92 5.71 -15.31
N MET A 269 -23.33 4.75 -16.02
CA MET A 269 -23.43 4.67 -17.49
C MET A 269 -24.41 3.57 -17.89
N LEU A 270 -25.45 3.93 -18.62
CA LEU A 270 -26.50 3.05 -19.09
C LEU A 270 -26.22 2.62 -20.54
N ASP A 271 -26.26 1.31 -20.74
CA ASP A 271 -26.01 0.62 -22.01
C ASP A 271 -24.80 1.15 -22.81
N PRO A 272 -23.61 1.27 -22.16
CA PRO A 272 -22.45 1.86 -22.81
C PRO A 272 -21.99 0.99 -24.00
N ARG A 273 -21.65 1.63 -25.13
CA ARG A 273 -21.25 0.95 -26.37
C ARG A 273 -19.82 1.26 -26.81
N SER A 274 -19.31 2.43 -26.45
CA SER A 274 -17.99 2.88 -26.87
C SER A 274 -17.00 2.88 -25.71
N ALA A 275 -15.87 2.20 -25.93
CA ALA A 275 -14.77 2.18 -24.98
C ALA A 275 -14.16 3.58 -24.79
N ALA A 276 -14.07 4.38 -25.86
CA ALA A 276 -13.57 5.75 -25.80
C ALA A 276 -14.45 6.64 -24.92
N THR A 277 -15.78 6.55 -25.05
CA THR A 277 -16.71 7.30 -24.20
C THR A 277 -16.62 6.85 -22.74
N ALA A 278 -16.55 5.54 -22.49
CA ALA A 278 -16.40 5.01 -21.13
C ALA A 278 -15.12 5.52 -20.45
N GLY A 279 -14.00 5.52 -21.18
CA GLY A 279 -12.72 6.05 -20.69
C GLY A 279 -12.79 7.54 -20.40
N ALA A 280 -13.35 8.34 -21.32
CA ALA A 280 -13.49 9.79 -21.14
C ALA A 280 -14.35 10.14 -19.91
N VAL A 281 -15.50 9.49 -19.77
CA VAL A 281 -16.39 9.67 -18.61
C VAL A 281 -15.69 9.29 -17.30
N ALA A 282 -14.93 8.18 -17.31
CA ALA A 282 -14.21 7.72 -16.11
C ALA A 282 -13.18 8.73 -15.58
N THR A 283 -12.63 9.59 -16.43
CA THR A 283 -11.68 10.64 -15.99
C THR A 283 -12.33 11.70 -15.09
N HIS A 284 -13.65 11.81 -15.09
CA HIS A 284 -14.41 12.81 -14.35
C HIS A 284 -15.00 12.30 -13.02
N ILE A 285 -14.64 11.08 -12.60
CA ILE A 285 -14.96 10.55 -11.28
C ILE A 285 -14.19 11.36 -10.22
N ALA A 286 -14.80 11.67 -9.08
CA ALA A 286 -14.14 12.30 -7.93
C ALA A 286 -13.24 11.31 -7.16
N ARG A 287 -12.37 11.80 -6.27
CA ARG A 287 -11.65 10.93 -5.33
C ARG A 287 -12.65 10.12 -4.48
N ARG A 288 -12.44 8.80 -4.37
CA ARG A 288 -13.38 7.81 -3.77
C ARG A 288 -14.74 7.74 -4.48
N GLY A 289 -14.77 8.13 -5.75
CA GLY A 289 -15.94 8.10 -6.61
C GLY A 289 -16.24 6.71 -7.19
N THR A 290 -17.47 6.50 -7.68
CA THR A 290 -17.88 5.25 -8.33
C THR A 290 -18.19 5.48 -9.82
N LEU A 291 -17.88 4.48 -10.64
CA LEU A 291 -18.39 4.33 -12.00
C LEU A 291 -19.16 3.02 -12.10
N ASN A 292 -20.48 3.09 -12.24
CA ASN A 292 -21.38 1.96 -12.39
C ASN A 292 -21.83 1.80 -13.84
N LEU A 293 -21.34 0.76 -14.52
CA LEU A 293 -21.68 0.42 -15.90
C LEU A 293 -22.85 -0.57 -15.92
N VAL A 294 -23.96 -0.25 -16.60
CA VAL A 294 -25.14 -1.13 -16.64
C VAL A 294 -25.55 -1.42 -18.07
N GLY A 295 -25.34 -2.65 -18.56
CA GLY A 295 -25.60 -2.99 -19.96
C GLY A 295 -25.50 -4.47 -20.28
N GLU A 296 -25.98 -4.89 -21.45
CA GLU A 296 -25.96 -6.30 -21.86
C GLU A 296 -25.03 -6.58 -23.05
N THR A 297 -24.41 -5.54 -23.61
CA THR A 297 -23.55 -5.67 -24.79
C THR A 297 -22.19 -5.09 -24.51
N ALA A 298 -21.15 -5.85 -24.85
CA ALA A 298 -19.76 -5.44 -24.76
C ALA A 298 -19.48 -4.10 -25.45
N LEU A 299 -18.51 -3.38 -24.92
CA LEU A 299 -17.91 -2.20 -25.55
C LEU A 299 -17.21 -2.60 -26.86
N ASP A 300 -17.03 -1.64 -27.75
CA ASP A 300 -16.33 -1.80 -29.03
C ASP A 300 -14.80 -2.01 -28.90
N GLY A 301 -14.26 -2.04 -27.68
CA GLY A 301 -12.84 -2.28 -27.42
C GLY A 301 -12.46 -2.24 -25.93
N LEU A 302 -11.15 -2.22 -25.68
CA LEU A 302 -10.58 -1.97 -24.35
C LEU A 302 -10.65 -0.48 -24.02
N VAL A 303 -10.83 -0.17 -22.74
CA VAL A 303 -10.95 1.20 -22.24
C VAL A 303 -9.62 1.67 -21.68
N ASP A 304 -9.13 2.79 -22.17
CA ASP A 304 -8.00 3.51 -21.56
C ASP A 304 -8.38 3.96 -20.15
N THR A 305 -7.97 3.18 -19.15
CA THR A 305 -8.36 3.32 -17.76
C THR A 305 -7.21 3.92 -16.95
N ASP A 306 -7.50 4.92 -16.12
CA ASP A 306 -6.51 5.53 -15.23
C ASP A 306 -6.18 4.61 -14.05
N VAL A 307 -5.13 3.80 -14.22
CA VAL A 307 -4.68 2.84 -13.22
C VAL A 307 -4.00 3.52 -12.03
N GLY A 308 -3.50 4.74 -12.20
CA GLY A 308 -2.99 5.56 -11.09
C GLY A 308 -4.12 5.95 -10.14
N ARG A 309 -5.27 6.38 -10.68
CA ARG A 309 -6.44 6.76 -9.89
C ARG A 309 -7.15 5.57 -9.24
N LEU A 310 -7.18 4.39 -9.88
CA LEU A 310 -7.64 3.16 -9.22
C LEU A 310 -6.84 2.88 -7.93
N HIS A 311 -5.53 3.17 -7.95
CA HIS A 311 -4.64 2.97 -6.81
C HIS A 311 -4.69 4.10 -5.77
N TYR A 312 -4.49 5.37 -6.16
CA TYR A 312 -4.35 6.50 -5.22
C TYR A 312 -5.67 7.19 -4.87
N ASP A 313 -6.63 7.22 -5.79
CA ASP A 313 -7.91 7.92 -5.59
C ASP A 313 -9.00 6.99 -5.04
N TYR A 314 -8.76 5.67 -5.01
CA TYR A 314 -9.74 4.66 -4.58
C TYR A 314 -11.04 4.72 -5.38
N THR A 315 -10.95 4.98 -6.69
CA THR A 315 -12.11 4.91 -7.58
C THR A 315 -12.61 3.48 -7.68
N ALA A 316 -13.93 3.29 -7.74
CA ALA A 316 -14.55 1.98 -7.78
C ALA A 316 -15.33 1.78 -9.08
N TYR A 317 -14.98 0.74 -9.82
CA TYR A 317 -15.61 0.41 -11.10
C TYR A 317 -16.54 -0.76 -10.81
N LEU A 318 -17.83 -0.50 -10.93
CA LEU A 318 -18.92 -1.39 -10.61
C LEU A 318 -19.72 -1.63 -11.89
N GLY A 319 -20.50 -2.70 -11.94
CA GLY A 319 -21.41 -2.83 -13.05
C GLY A 319 -22.29 -4.05 -12.96
N GLY A 320 -23.26 -4.16 -13.86
CA GLY A 320 -24.12 -5.32 -13.97
C GLY A 320 -24.93 -5.33 -15.24
N ARG A 321 -25.56 -6.46 -15.55
CA ARG A 321 -26.38 -6.56 -16.75
C ARG A 321 -27.67 -5.73 -16.66
N GLY A 322 -28.11 -5.36 -15.46
CA GLY A 322 -29.40 -4.70 -15.21
C GLY A 322 -30.57 -5.70 -15.15
N PRO A 323 -31.84 -5.23 -15.14
CA PRO A 323 -32.25 -3.83 -15.29
C PRO A 323 -32.10 -2.98 -14.01
N ASP A 324 -31.82 -3.59 -12.86
CA ASP A 324 -31.60 -2.86 -11.62
C ASP A 324 -30.19 -2.28 -11.53
N ILE A 325 -30.08 -0.96 -11.58
CA ILE A 325 -28.83 -0.21 -11.45
C ILE A 325 -28.21 -0.43 -10.06
N ALA A 326 -29.06 -0.57 -9.03
CA ALA A 326 -28.61 -0.68 -7.65
C ALA A 326 -27.90 -2.02 -7.37
N ALA A 327 -28.20 -3.06 -8.17
CA ALA A 327 -27.64 -4.40 -8.00
C ALA A 327 -26.12 -4.49 -8.26
N SER A 328 -25.49 -3.44 -8.77
CA SER A 328 -24.02 -3.34 -8.92
C SER A 328 -23.29 -2.94 -7.64
N TYR A 329 -24.00 -2.35 -6.68
CA TYR A 329 -23.44 -1.83 -5.44
C TYR A 329 -23.37 -2.90 -4.34
N GLY A 330 -22.64 -2.58 -3.26
CA GLY A 330 -22.55 -3.39 -2.06
C GLY A 330 -21.44 -4.45 -2.05
N GLU A 331 -21.03 -4.82 -0.84
CA GLU A 331 -19.91 -5.74 -0.59
C GLU A 331 -20.20 -7.18 -1.00
N ALA A 332 -21.46 -7.61 -0.96
CA ALA A 332 -21.87 -8.96 -1.35
C ALA A 332 -21.48 -9.30 -2.80
N ARG A 333 -21.41 -8.28 -3.66
CA ARG A 333 -21.04 -8.41 -5.07
C ARG A 333 -19.61 -8.01 -5.37
N ASN A 334 -19.04 -7.13 -4.54
CA ASN A 334 -17.73 -6.52 -4.73
C ASN A 334 -16.82 -6.89 -3.55
N ARG A 335 -16.19 -8.07 -3.63
CA ARG A 335 -15.27 -8.55 -2.60
C ARG A 335 -14.03 -7.64 -2.51
N CYS A 336 -13.32 -7.76 -1.39
CA CYS A 336 -12.04 -7.10 -1.18
C CYS A 336 -10.91 -8.07 -0.84
N ASP A 337 -11.19 -9.36 -0.64
CA ASP A 337 -10.16 -10.36 -0.30
C ASP A 337 -10.05 -11.45 -1.38
N LEU A 338 -8.98 -12.24 -1.30
CA LEU A 338 -8.68 -13.34 -2.23
C LEU A 338 -9.79 -14.41 -2.20
N ARG A 339 -10.00 -15.06 -3.34
CA ARG A 339 -10.99 -16.11 -3.51
C ARG A 339 -10.56 -17.34 -2.72
N SER A 340 -11.41 -17.75 -1.79
CA SER A 340 -11.21 -18.99 -1.05
C SER A 340 -11.11 -20.18 -1.99
N GLN A 341 -10.08 -20.99 -1.79
CA GLN A 341 -9.79 -22.18 -2.59
C GLN A 341 -9.54 -21.91 -4.09
N GLY A 342 -9.32 -20.65 -4.46
CA GLY A 342 -9.08 -20.22 -5.83
C GLY A 342 -7.61 -20.31 -6.26
N THR A 343 -7.37 -19.82 -7.48
CA THR A 343 -6.04 -19.58 -8.03
C THR A 343 -5.71 -18.08 -7.98
N THR A 344 -4.61 -17.70 -7.35
CA THR A 344 -4.13 -16.31 -7.30
C THR A 344 -2.79 -16.15 -8.00
N VAL A 345 -2.66 -15.13 -8.86
CA VAL A 345 -1.41 -14.74 -9.52
C VAL A 345 -0.83 -13.50 -8.84
N PHE A 346 0.42 -13.55 -8.41
CA PHE A 346 1.17 -12.39 -7.91
C PHE A 346 2.22 -11.96 -8.93
N VAL A 347 2.08 -10.75 -9.45
CA VAL A 347 3.04 -10.17 -10.40
C VAL A 347 4.06 -9.30 -9.66
N GLY A 348 5.34 -9.64 -9.78
CA GLY A 348 6.42 -9.04 -9.00
C GLY A 348 6.55 -9.65 -7.60
N ALA A 349 6.35 -10.95 -7.50
CA ALA A 349 6.32 -11.69 -6.25
C ALA A 349 7.68 -11.71 -5.54
N GLY A 350 8.80 -11.59 -6.26
CA GLY A 350 10.15 -11.62 -5.68
C GLY A 350 10.61 -10.31 -5.04
N GLY A 351 9.83 -9.24 -5.16
CA GLY A 351 10.06 -8.00 -4.40
C GLY A 351 9.55 -8.11 -2.96
N PRO A 352 9.96 -7.20 -2.04
CA PRO A 352 9.55 -7.27 -0.64
C PRO A 352 8.03 -7.27 -0.44
N MET A 353 7.32 -6.41 -1.17
CA MET A 353 5.85 -6.35 -1.09
C MET A 353 5.19 -7.59 -1.68
N GLY A 354 5.67 -8.07 -2.83
CA GLY A 354 5.18 -9.29 -3.46
C GLY A 354 5.34 -10.51 -2.55
N LEU A 355 6.49 -10.61 -1.87
CA LEU A 355 6.79 -11.69 -0.94
C LEU A 355 5.84 -11.67 0.27
N MET A 356 5.53 -10.50 0.83
CA MET A 356 4.52 -10.35 1.87
C MET A 356 3.12 -10.76 1.40
N HIS A 357 2.74 -10.36 0.19
CA HIS A 357 1.45 -10.72 -0.42
C HIS A 357 1.30 -12.24 -0.59
N VAL A 358 2.32 -12.91 -1.13
CA VAL A 358 2.36 -14.37 -1.30
C VAL A 358 2.29 -15.06 0.07
N GLN A 359 3.11 -14.62 1.03
CA GLN A 359 3.09 -15.20 2.38
C GLN A 359 1.73 -15.04 3.06
N ARG A 360 1.12 -13.85 3.01
CA ARG A 360 -0.24 -13.62 3.53
C ARG A 360 -1.23 -14.60 2.90
N ALA A 361 -1.19 -14.76 1.58
CA ALA A 361 -2.11 -15.63 0.86
C ALA A 361 -1.96 -17.11 1.26
N ILE A 362 -0.71 -17.59 1.41
CA ILE A 362 -0.42 -18.95 1.89
C ILE A 362 -0.97 -19.19 3.29
N GLN A 363 -0.79 -18.22 4.20
CA GLN A 363 -1.14 -18.38 5.62
C GLN A 363 -2.60 -18.03 5.93
N GLN A 364 -3.38 -17.59 4.95
CA GLN A 364 -4.78 -17.28 5.13
C GLN A 364 -5.57 -18.60 5.32
N PRO A 365 -6.30 -18.79 6.44
CA PRO A 365 -6.93 -20.08 6.75
C PRO A 365 -7.86 -20.64 5.66
N ASP A 366 -8.61 -19.75 5.01
CA ASP A 366 -9.50 -20.06 3.89
C ASP A 366 -9.03 -19.38 2.60
N GLY A 367 -7.71 -19.25 2.42
CA GLY A 367 -7.06 -18.60 1.28
C GLY A 367 -7.13 -19.37 -0.03
N PRO A 368 -6.42 -18.88 -1.08
CA PRO A 368 -6.25 -19.62 -2.34
C PRO A 368 -5.50 -20.93 -2.12
N ARG A 369 -5.72 -21.92 -3.01
CA ARG A 369 -5.02 -23.22 -2.97
C ARG A 369 -3.93 -23.34 -4.02
N THR A 370 -3.97 -22.50 -5.05
CA THR A 370 -2.91 -22.42 -6.05
C THR A 370 -2.45 -20.98 -6.12
N ILE A 371 -1.16 -20.77 -5.93
CA ILE A 371 -0.50 -19.48 -6.05
C ILE A 371 0.52 -19.55 -7.17
N ILE A 372 0.41 -18.63 -8.12
CA ILE A 372 1.40 -18.43 -9.18
C ILE A 372 2.17 -17.15 -8.86
N ALA A 373 3.44 -17.30 -8.45
CA ALA A 373 4.34 -16.21 -8.11
C ALA A 373 5.24 -15.88 -9.31
N THR A 374 5.09 -14.68 -9.88
CA THR A 374 5.83 -14.26 -11.07
C THR A 374 6.87 -13.20 -10.78
N GLU A 375 8.03 -13.30 -11.41
CA GLU A 375 9.16 -12.38 -11.25
C GLU A 375 10.05 -12.41 -12.51
N VAL A 376 10.95 -11.45 -12.66
CA VAL A 376 11.88 -11.40 -13.82
C VAL A 376 13.26 -12.01 -13.51
N SER A 377 13.55 -12.31 -12.24
CA SER A 377 14.83 -12.80 -11.74
C SER A 377 14.69 -14.20 -11.15
N ASP A 378 15.42 -15.17 -11.70
CA ASP A 378 15.47 -16.55 -11.20
C ASP A 378 16.03 -16.62 -9.77
N GLU A 379 16.97 -15.74 -9.44
CA GLU A 379 17.55 -15.65 -8.09
C GLU A 379 16.49 -15.25 -7.06
N ARG A 380 15.62 -14.28 -7.41
CA ARG A 380 14.53 -13.86 -6.54
C ARG A 380 13.44 -14.92 -6.41
N LEU A 381 13.15 -15.67 -7.48
CA LEU A 381 12.22 -16.81 -7.40
C LEU A 381 12.76 -17.90 -6.49
N THR A 382 14.05 -18.25 -6.63
CA THR A 382 14.72 -19.20 -5.73
C THR A 382 14.62 -18.74 -4.28
N SER A 383 14.93 -17.47 -4.02
CA SER A 383 14.83 -16.90 -2.67
C SER A 383 13.40 -16.93 -2.11
N LEU A 384 12.40 -16.68 -2.95
CA LEU A 384 10.99 -16.78 -2.56
C LEU A 384 10.62 -18.22 -2.19
N GLU A 385 11.03 -19.20 -3.00
CA GLU A 385 10.78 -20.62 -2.74
C GLU A 385 11.45 -21.08 -1.44
N ASP A 386 12.74 -20.77 -1.26
CA ASP A 386 13.50 -21.11 -0.06
C ASP A 386 12.83 -20.58 1.21
N ARG A 387 12.23 -19.38 1.12
CA ARG A 387 11.52 -18.75 2.24
C ARG A 387 10.12 -19.32 2.47
N LEU A 388 9.34 -19.57 1.42
CA LEU A 388 7.89 -19.80 1.55
C LEU A 388 7.42 -21.22 1.26
N ALA A 389 8.22 -22.09 0.64
CA ALA A 389 7.79 -23.44 0.28
C ALA A 389 7.31 -24.26 1.48
N HIS A 390 7.98 -24.12 2.63
CA HIS A 390 7.58 -24.79 3.87
C HIS A 390 6.21 -24.32 4.39
N LEU A 391 5.89 -23.02 4.22
CA LEU A 391 4.58 -22.48 4.57
C LEU A 391 3.52 -23.01 3.62
N ALA A 392 3.80 -23.04 2.31
CA ALA A 392 2.91 -23.55 1.28
C ALA A 392 2.53 -25.03 1.56
N GLU A 393 3.53 -25.87 1.83
CA GLU A 393 3.32 -27.27 2.21
C GLU A 393 2.47 -27.41 3.48
N SER A 394 2.80 -26.66 4.54
CA SER A 394 2.08 -26.74 5.83
C SER A 394 0.64 -26.25 5.77
N ASN A 395 0.30 -25.38 4.81
CA ASN A 395 -1.03 -24.81 4.64
C ASN A 395 -1.83 -25.47 3.50
N ASP A 396 -1.33 -26.56 2.89
CA ASP A 396 -1.97 -27.23 1.75
C ASP A 396 -2.26 -26.25 0.61
N CYS A 397 -1.23 -25.47 0.25
CA CYS A 397 -1.24 -24.51 -0.84
C CYS A 397 -0.14 -24.90 -1.84
N GLU A 398 -0.50 -24.98 -3.12
CA GLU A 398 0.44 -25.17 -4.20
C GLU A 398 1.08 -23.83 -4.57
N LEU A 399 2.40 -23.72 -4.44
CA LEU A 399 3.18 -22.55 -4.83
C LEU A 399 3.93 -22.86 -6.12
N ILE A 400 3.63 -22.13 -7.18
CA ILE A 400 4.20 -22.28 -8.51
C ILE A 400 4.95 -21.00 -8.86
N THR A 401 6.20 -21.09 -9.27
CA THR A 401 6.99 -19.94 -9.71
C THR A 401 7.02 -19.82 -11.23
N PHE A 402 7.07 -18.60 -11.73
CA PHE A 402 7.15 -18.32 -13.17
C PHE A 402 8.06 -17.13 -13.44
N ASN A 403 9.09 -17.32 -14.26
CA ASN A 403 9.93 -16.22 -14.72
C ASN A 403 9.45 -15.68 -16.07
N SER A 404 8.99 -14.43 -16.09
CA SER A 404 8.43 -13.81 -17.31
C SER A 404 9.46 -13.41 -18.37
N GLN A 405 10.76 -13.48 -18.07
CA GLN A 405 11.84 -13.20 -19.02
C GLN A 405 12.52 -14.46 -19.57
N THR A 406 12.53 -15.56 -18.81
CA THR A 406 13.25 -16.78 -19.20
C THR A 406 12.33 -17.91 -19.67
N ALA A 407 11.02 -17.86 -19.37
CA ALA A 407 10.05 -18.82 -19.87
C ALA A 407 9.89 -18.74 -21.41
N GLU A 408 9.62 -19.88 -22.04
CA GLU A 408 9.37 -19.97 -23.49
C GLU A 408 7.95 -19.53 -23.86
N GLU A 409 6.97 -19.76 -22.98
CA GLU A 409 5.58 -19.35 -23.15
C GLU A 409 5.27 -18.03 -22.44
N SER A 410 4.17 -17.38 -22.84
CA SER A 410 3.73 -16.15 -22.19
C SER A 410 3.13 -16.43 -20.80
N LEU A 411 3.12 -15.42 -19.92
CA LEU A 411 2.46 -15.56 -18.61
C LEU A 411 0.98 -15.89 -18.77
N HIS A 412 0.31 -15.27 -19.74
CA HIS A 412 -1.08 -15.59 -20.09
C HIS A 412 -1.26 -17.09 -20.41
N ASP A 413 -0.47 -17.62 -21.34
CA ASP A 413 -0.61 -19.02 -21.76
C ASP A 413 -0.30 -19.99 -20.62
N PHE A 414 0.70 -19.67 -19.80
CA PHE A 414 1.03 -20.43 -18.60
C PHE A 414 -0.12 -20.46 -17.58
N VAL A 415 -0.72 -19.30 -17.28
CA VAL A 415 -1.87 -19.20 -16.35
C VAL A 415 -3.07 -19.97 -16.92
N MET A 416 -3.35 -19.83 -18.21
CA MET A 416 -4.44 -20.57 -18.86
C MET A 416 -4.17 -22.07 -18.85
N GLY A 417 -2.95 -22.52 -19.11
CA GLY A 417 -2.55 -23.92 -19.01
C GLY A 417 -2.72 -24.49 -17.59
N THR A 418 -2.29 -23.74 -16.58
CA THR A 418 -2.39 -24.11 -15.16
C THR A 418 -3.82 -24.16 -14.66
N THR A 419 -4.73 -23.39 -15.27
CA THR A 419 -6.13 -23.25 -14.83
C THR A 419 -7.14 -23.97 -15.72
N ASP A 420 -6.68 -24.83 -16.64
CA ASP A 420 -7.51 -25.51 -17.65
C ASP A 420 -8.32 -24.54 -18.53
N GLY A 421 -7.72 -23.39 -18.86
CA GLY A 421 -8.30 -22.34 -19.69
C GLY A 421 -9.33 -21.47 -18.97
N ARG A 422 -9.45 -21.56 -17.65
CA ARG A 422 -10.40 -20.76 -16.87
C ARG A 422 -9.90 -19.35 -16.55
N GLY A 423 -8.58 -19.18 -16.38
CA GLY A 423 -7.98 -17.98 -15.81
C GLY A 423 -7.96 -18.00 -14.28
N ALA A 424 -7.21 -17.09 -13.68
CA ALA A 424 -7.05 -16.95 -12.23
C ALA A 424 -8.24 -16.23 -11.58
N ASP A 425 -8.60 -16.60 -10.35
CA ASP A 425 -9.63 -15.92 -9.58
C ASP A 425 -9.19 -14.52 -9.12
N ASP A 426 -7.90 -14.35 -8.84
CA ASP A 426 -7.32 -13.10 -8.41
C ASP A 426 -5.94 -12.86 -9.05
N VAL A 427 -5.66 -11.61 -9.38
CA VAL A 427 -4.36 -11.14 -9.89
C VAL A 427 -3.95 -9.92 -9.08
N VAL A 428 -2.78 -9.96 -8.47
CA VAL A 428 -2.24 -8.86 -7.65
C VAL A 428 -0.94 -8.37 -8.27
N VAL A 429 -0.92 -7.10 -8.68
CA VAL A 429 0.22 -6.47 -9.36
C VAL A 429 1.00 -5.61 -8.38
N SER A 430 2.21 -6.06 -8.04
CA SER A 430 3.12 -5.39 -7.09
C SER A 430 4.24 -4.61 -7.78
N VAL A 431 4.12 -4.37 -9.10
CA VAL A 431 5.10 -3.61 -9.89
C VAL A 431 4.47 -2.38 -10.56
N PRO A 432 5.11 -1.20 -10.50
CA PRO A 432 4.56 0.04 -11.06
C PRO A 432 4.90 0.19 -12.55
N ILE A 433 4.51 -0.79 -13.38
CA ILE A 433 4.79 -0.81 -14.82
C ILE A 433 3.47 -0.88 -15.58
N SER A 434 3.12 0.19 -16.30
CA SER A 434 1.81 0.30 -16.98
C SER A 434 1.56 -0.80 -18.01
N ALA A 435 2.60 -1.22 -18.75
CA ALA A 435 2.49 -2.32 -19.70
C ALA A 435 2.13 -3.66 -19.03
N VAL A 436 2.69 -3.93 -17.85
CA VAL A 436 2.37 -5.13 -17.05
C VAL A 436 0.96 -5.01 -16.47
N MET A 437 0.57 -3.82 -16.00
CA MET A 437 -0.78 -3.56 -15.51
C MET A 437 -1.85 -3.78 -16.60
N ALA A 438 -1.54 -3.40 -17.85
CA ALA A 438 -2.43 -3.59 -18.99
C ALA A 438 -2.62 -5.06 -19.38
N GLU A 439 -1.63 -5.92 -19.17
CA GLU A 439 -1.71 -7.35 -19.46
C GLU A 439 -2.42 -8.13 -18.35
N ALA A 440 -2.43 -7.60 -17.12
CA ALA A 440 -2.86 -8.33 -15.93
C ALA A 440 -4.33 -8.77 -15.94
N ASP A 441 -5.23 -8.03 -16.60
CA ASP A 441 -6.64 -8.42 -16.70
C ASP A 441 -6.85 -9.67 -17.57
N THR A 442 -5.95 -9.93 -18.53
CA THR A 442 -6.01 -11.09 -19.42
C THR A 442 -5.73 -12.41 -18.69
N LEU A 443 -5.11 -12.35 -17.51
CA LEU A 443 -4.78 -13.53 -16.70
C LEU A 443 -5.98 -14.05 -15.92
N MET A 444 -7.05 -13.25 -15.81
CA MET A 444 -8.17 -13.49 -14.93
C MET A 444 -9.23 -14.40 -15.56
N ASN A 445 -9.97 -15.09 -14.71
CA ASN A 445 -11.28 -15.61 -15.07
C ASN A 445 -12.31 -14.46 -15.22
N PRO A 446 -13.48 -14.71 -15.83
CA PRO A 446 -14.44 -13.64 -16.15
C PRO A 446 -14.95 -12.82 -14.96
N ASP A 447 -15.04 -13.39 -13.75
CA ASP A 447 -15.52 -12.73 -12.53
C ASP A 447 -14.42 -12.42 -11.49
N GLY A 448 -13.15 -12.42 -11.92
CA GLY A 448 -11.99 -12.33 -11.03
C GLY A 448 -11.74 -10.95 -10.41
N MET A 449 -10.69 -10.85 -9.57
CA MET A 449 -10.16 -9.56 -9.07
C MET A 449 -8.83 -9.21 -9.71
N LEU A 450 -8.66 -7.96 -10.09
CA LEU A 450 -7.37 -7.33 -10.35
C LEU A 450 -7.07 -6.31 -9.26
N VAL A 451 -5.95 -6.45 -8.57
CA VAL A 451 -5.48 -5.53 -7.53
C VAL A 451 -4.19 -4.85 -7.98
N PHE A 452 -4.24 -3.55 -8.23
CA PHE A 452 -3.05 -2.72 -8.41
C PHE A 452 -2.51 -2.27 -7.05
N PHE A 453 -1.58 -3.04 -6.51
CA PHE A 453 -0.91 -2.74 -5.25
C PHE A 453 0.21 -1.72 -5.43
N ALA A 454 0.96 -1.79 -6.53
CA ALA A 454 1.95 -0.76 -6.85
C ALA A 454 1.31 0.39 -7.63
N GLY A 455 1.66 1.63 -7.28
CA GLY A 455 1.10 2.82 -7.92
C GLY A 455 1.98 3.40 -9.03
N VAL A 456 1.34 3.83 -10.12
CA VAL A 456 1.87 4.71 -11.17
C VAL A 456 1.23 6.10 -11.07
N PRO A 457 1.81 7.18 -11.61
CA PRO A 457 1.23 8.52 -11.50
C PRO A 457 -0.23 8.58 -11.98
N ASN A 458 -1.09 9.35 -11.29
CA ASN A 458 -2.44 9.66 -11.77
C ASN A 458 -2.36 10.24 -13.19
N GLY A 459 -3.28 9.84 -14.07
CA GLY A 459 -3.26 10.14 -15.50
C GLY A 459 -2.51 9.09 -16.34
N THR A 460 -1.94 8.06 -15.72
CA THR A 460 -1.34 6.93 -16.45
C THR A 460 -2.46 6.00 -16.91
N LEU A 461 -2.67 5.93 -18.22
CA LEU A 461 -3.72 5.11 -18.84
C LEU A 461 -3.19 3.72 -19.20
N ALA A 462 -4.00 2.70 -18.97
CA ALA A 462 -3.79 1.34 -19.45
C ALA A 462 -5.08 0.81 -20.08
N PRO A 463 -5.01 0.10 -21.22
CA PRO A 463 -6.19 -0.49 -21.84
C PRO A 463 -6.69 -1.68 -21.00
N LEU A 464 -7.90 -1.60 -20.46
CA LEU A 464 -8.53 -2.65 -19.64
C LEU A 464 -9.90 -3.04 -20.19
N ASN A 465 -10.29 -4.29 -19.98
CA ASN A 465 -11.58 -4.81 -20.39
C ASN A 465 -12.68 -4.44 -19.39
N LEU A 466 -13.22 -3.21 -19.47
CA LEU A 466 -14.36 -2.81 -18.64
C LEU A 466 -15.67 -3.51 -19.02
N SER A 467 -15.74 -4.24 -20.14
CA SER A 467 -16.92 -5.06 -20.46
C SER A 467 -17.10 -6.19 -19.45
N ALA A 468 -16.01 -6.81 -19.00
CA ALA A 468 -16.05 -7.86 -17.99
C ALA A 468 -16.63 -7.38 -16.64
N VAL A 469 -16.43 -6.11 -16.29
CA VAL A 469 -16.93 -5.53 -15.02
C VAL A 469 -18.46 -5.63 -14.93
N TYR A 470 -19.20 -5.28 -16.00
CA TYR A 470 -20.66 -5.30 -15.97
C TYR A 470 -21.29 -6.54 -16.58
N LEU A 471 -20.60 -7.24 -17.47
CA LEU A 471 -21.11 -8.49 -18.05
C LEU A 471 -20.88 -9.68 -17.14
N ASP A 472 -19.74 -9.74 -16.45
CA ASP A 472 -19.26 -10.95 -15.79
C ASP A 472 -18.82 -10.71 -14.33
N ASN A 473 -18.92 -9.46 -13.83
CA ASN A 473 -18.58 -9.08 -12.45
C ASN A 473 -17.08 -9.12 -12.13
N ALA A 474 -16.23 -8.91 -13.14
CA ALA A 474 -14.80 -8.64 -12.90
C ALA A 474 -14.63 -7.40 -12.02
N GLN A 475 -13.63 -7.40 -11.16
CA GLN A 475 -13.37 -6.32 -10.21
C GLN A 475 -11.97 -5.78 -10.39
N TYR A 476 -11.86 -4.50 -10.76
CA TYR A 476 -10.57 -3.81 -10.84
C TYR A 476 -10.45 -2.86 -9.66
N THR A 477 -9.39 -3.02 -8.88
CA THR A 477 -9.17 -2.28 -7.65
C THR A 477 -7.72 -1.87 -7.51
N GLY A 478 -7.48 -0.92 -6.64
CA GLY A 478 -6.16 -0.58 -6.16
C GLY A 478 -6.24 -0.16 -4.69
N THR A 479 -5.09 -0.10 -4.06
CA THR A 479 -4.98 0.26 -2.64
C THR A 479 -3.65 0.95 -2.39
N SER A 480 -3.67 2.01 -1.60
CA SER A 480 -2.48 2.74 -1.20
C SER A 480 -2.50 2.95 0.31
N GLY A 481 -1.32 3.02 0.93
CA GLY A 481 -1.18 3.30 2.36
C GLY A 481 -1.95 2.37 3.29
N LEU A 482 -2.09 2.81 4.53
CA LEU A 482 -2.67 2.04 5.62
C LEU A 482 -3.19 2.96 6.72
N THR A 483 -3.97 2.38 7.64
CA THR A 483 -4.34 2.98 8.91
C THR A 483 -3.58 2.29 10.05
N ILE A 484 -3.57 2.91 11.24
CA ILE A 484 -3.01 2.29 12.44
C ILE A 484 -3.70 0.96 12.81
N HIS A 485 -4.96 0.78 12.42
CA HIS A 485 -5.70 -0.46 12.64
C HIS A 485 -5.16 -1.62 11.79
N ASP A 486 -4.68 -1.35 10.58
CA ASP A 486 -4.07 -2.39 9.75
C ASP A 486 -2.73 -2.85 10.36
N GLN A 487 -1.94 -1.94 10.93
CA GLN A 487 -0.74 -2.31 11.69
C GLN A 487 -1.08 -3.10 12.96
N GLN A 488 -2.13 -2.70 13.68
CA GLN A 488 -2.61 -3.45 14.85
C GLN A 488 -3.03 -4.87 14.46
N GLN A 489 -3.68 -5.06 13.30
CA GLN A 489 -4.03 -6.39 12.80
C GLN A 489 -2.78 -7.26 12.58
N VAL A 490 -1.69 -6.69 12.06
CA VAL A 490 -0.41 -7.40 11.90
C VAL A 490 0.14 -7.82 13.27
N VAL A 491 0.09 -6.94 14.28
CA VAL A 491 0.49 -7.26 15.66
C VAL A 491 -0.36 -8.40 16.23
N ASP A 492 -1.67 -8.36 16.01
CA ASP A 492 -2.60 -9.36 16.51
C ASP A 492 -2.34 -10.74 15.88
N LEU A 493 -2.09 -10.79 14.57
CA LEU A 493 -1.73 -12.01 13.85
C LEU A 493 -0.37 -12.55 14.31
N ALA A 494 0.62 -11.68 14.54
CA ALA A 494 1.92 -12.06 15.06
C ALA A 494 1.82 -12.68 16.46
N ASN A 495 1.05 -12.06 17.36
CA ASN A 495 0.81 -12.58 18.71
C ASN A 495 0.09 -13.93 18.72
N GLN A 496 -0.72 -14.21 17.69
CA GLN A 496 -1.39 -15.50 17.50
C GLN A 496 -0.48 -16.55 16.85
N GLY A 497 0.71 -16.17 16.37
CA GLY A 497 1.60 -17.03 15.58
C GLY A 497 1.07 -17.30 14.16
N ALA A 498 0.08 -16.53 13.69
CA ALA A 498 -0.51 -16.67 12.36
C ALA A 498 0.26 -15.93 11.27
N LEU A 499 1.18 -15.03 11.67
CA LEU A 499 2.06 -14.28 10.79
C LEU A 499 3.39 -14.06 11.49
N SER A 500 4.50 -14.12 10.76
CA SER A 500 5.82 -13.76 11.29
C SER A 500 6.33 -12.52 10.56
N PRO A 501 6.12 -11.29 11.08
CA PRO A 501 6.48 -10.08 10.34
C PRO A 501 7.96 -10.01 9.96
N GLY A 502 8.84 -10.53 10.82
CA GLY A 502 10.29 -10.58 10.61
C GLY A 502 10.75 -11.47 9.45
N SER A 503 9.92 -12.39 8.94
CA SER A 503 10.32 -13.29 7.85
C SER A 503 10.70 -12.55 6.57
N ILE A 504 10.24 -11.30 6.42
CA ILE A 504 10.48 -10.46 5.27
C ILE A 504 11.85 -9.79 5.28
N VAL A 505 12.59 -9.83 6.38
CA VAL A 505 13.93 -9.20 6.44
C VAL A 505 14.85 -9.89 5.44
N GLY A 506 15.45 -9.07 4.57
CA GLY A 506 16.38 -9.50 3.53
C GLY A 506 17.83 -9.14 3.86
N ALA A 507 18.03 -7.97 4.46
CA ALA A 507 19.34 -7.48 4.84
C ALA A 507 19.28 -6.59 6.08
N VAL A 508 20.41 -6.50 6.79
CA VAL A 508 20.58 -5.66 7.98
C VAL A 508 21.83 -4.79 7.83
N GLY A 509 21.79 -3.59 8.39
CA GLY A 509 22.92 -2.66 8.39
C GLY A 509 22.88 -1.70 9.57
N GLY A 510 24.03 -1.08 9.84
CA GLY A 510 24.15 -0.06 10.88
C GLY A 510 23.84 1.35 10.40
N MET A 511 23.98 2.35 11.27
CA MET A 511 23.70 3.75 10.92
C MET A 511 24.45 4.21 9.67
N ARG A 512 25.73 3.88 9.51
CA ARG A 512 26.52 4.28 8.33
C ARG A 512 26.08 3.59 7.03
N ALA A 513 25.43 2.44 7.12
CA ALA A 513 24.99 1.65 5.98
C ALA A 513 23.70 2.18 5.32
N ALA A 514 23.04 3.20 5.87
CA ALA A 514 21.75 3.65 5.35
C ALA A 514 21.79 4.09 3.88
N LYS A 515 22.85 4.81 3.47
CA LYS A 515 23.03 5.24 2.07
C LYS A 515 23.26 4.04 1.14
N ASP A 516 24.10 3.10 1.55
CA ASP A 516 24.33 1.84 0.82
C ASP A 516 23.05 1.01 0.72
N GLY A 517 22.23 1.01 1.78
CA GLY A 517 20.92 0.36 1.80
C GLY A 517 19.97 0.96 0.77
N LEU A 518 19.87 2.28 0.67
CA LEU A 518 19.06 2.94 -0.36
C LEU A 518 19.53 2.62 -1.78
N GLN A 519 20.85 2.52 -1.98
CA GLN A 519 21.41 2.08 -3.27
C GLN A 519 21.05 0.62 -3.56
N ALA A 520 21.15 -0.27 -2.57
CA ALA A 520 20.76 -1.68 -2.71
C ALA A 520 19.26 -1.84 -3.05
N LEU A 521 18.39 -0.94 -2.60
CA LEU A 521 16.98 -0.90 -3.03
C LEU A 521 16.84 -0.57 -4.53
N VAL A 522 17.64 0.36 -5.03
CA VAL A 522 17.65 0.75 -6.46
C VAL A 522 18.15 -0.40 -7.32
N ASP A 523 19.24 -1.03 -6.90
CA ASP A 523 19.88 -2.12 -7.63
C ASP A 523 19.14 -3.45 -7.44
N GLY A 524 18.28 -3.51 -6.42
CA GLY A 524 17.49 -4.68 -6.12
C GLY A 524 18.33 -5.84 -5.57
N SER A 525 19.41 -5.52 -4.85
CA SER A 525 20.47 -6.45 -4.43
C SER A 525 20.04 -7.48 -3.40
N TYR A 526 18.98 -7.21 -2.63
CA TYR A 526 18.50 -8.10 -1.59
C TYR A 526 17.04 -8.50 -1.82
N SER A 527 16.75 -9.77 -1.57
CA SER A 527 15.39 -10.30 -1.52
C SER A 527 14.80 -10.04 -0.14
N GLY A 528 13.76 -9.18 -0.07
CA GLY A 528 13.14 -8.75 1.17
C GLY A 528 13.54 -7.34 1.63
N LYS A 529 13.14 -6.98 2.85
CA LYS A 529 13.32 -5.64 3.42
C LYS A 529 14.77 -5.43 3.91
N VAL A 530 15.32 -4.27 3.58
CA VAL A 530 16.59 -3.78 4.15
C VAL A 530 16.28 -3.00 5.43
N LEU A 531 16.83 -3.44 6.55
CA LEU A 531 16.66 -2.80 7.84
C LEU A 531 17.96 -2.14 8.32
N ILE A 532 17.85 -0.91 8.81
CA ILE A 532 18.93 -0.17 9.45
C ILE A 532 18.69 -0.16 10.96
N PHE A 533 19.72 -0.47 11.74
CA PHE A 533 19.72 -0.38 13.21
C PHE A 533 20.55 0.84 13.64
N PRO A 534 19.94 2.02 13.87
CA PRO A 534 20.70 3.26 14.07
C PRO A 534 21.64 3.23 15.29
N GLN A 535 21.34 2.43 16.31
CA GLN A 535 22.17 2.32 17.51
C GLN A 535 23.46 1.51 17.29
N ILE A 536 23.58 0.79 16.18
CA ILE A 536 24.78 0.04 15.81
C ILE A 536 25.47 0.79 14.68
N HIS A 537 26.44 1.65 15.00
CA HIS A 537 26.94 2.65 14.05
C HIS A 537 27.68 2.05 12.84
N ASP A 538 28.60 1.12 13.10
CA ASP A 538 29.60 0.63 12.13
C ASP A 538 29.30 -0.75 11.55
N LEU A 539 28.08 -1.28 11.75
CA LEU A 539 27.69 -2.53 11.12
C LEU A 539 27.57 -2.33 9.59
N PRO A 540 28.34 -3.07 8.77
CA PRO A 540 28.21 -3.00 7.32
C PRO A 540 26.86 -3.57 6.87
N LEU A 541 26.40 -3.14 5.69
CA LEU A 541 25.22 -3.74 5.07
C LEU A 541 25.53 -5.19 4.68
N MET A 542 24.65 -6.12 5.05
CA MET A 542 24.78 -7.54 4.69
C MET A 542 23.41 -8.20 4.55
N GLY A 543 23.30 -9.14 3.62
CA GLY A 543 22.17 -10.05 3.46
C GLY A 543 22.10 -11.08 4.58
N LEU A 544 20.92 -11.67 4.80
CA LEU A 544 20.77 -12.74 5.80
C LEU A 544 21.55 -14.02 5.43
N ASP A 545 21.73 -14.27 4.14
CA ASP A 545 22.53 -15.37 3.59
C ASP A 545 24.03 -15.25 3.94
N GLU A 546 24.53 -14.03 4.09
CA GLU A 546 25.92 -13.73 4.47
C GLU A 546 26.20 -13.98 5.97
N LEU A 547 25.16 -14.05 6.82
CA LEU A 547 25.32 -14.17 8.27
C LEU A 547 26.06 -15.43 8.71
N LYS A 548 25.99 -16.52 7.93
CA LYS A 548 26.71 -17.77 8.25
C LYS A 548 28.22 -17.56 8.29
N GLU A 549 28.73 -16.60 7.52
CA GLU A 549 30.15 -16.27 7.46
C GLU A 549 30.52 -15.13 8.43
N THR A 550 29.68 -14.11 8.55
CA THR A 550 29.99 -12.89 9.29
C THR A 550 29.54 -12.92 10.75
N LEU A 551 28.38 -13.52 11.04
CA LEU A 551 27.73 -13.57 12.36
C LEU A 551 27.13 -14.98 12.62
N PRO A 552 27.96 -16.03 12.70
CA PRO A 552 27.48 -17.43 12.72
C PRO A 552 26.56 -17.75 13.91
N GLU A 553 26.73 -17.08 15.06
CA GLU A 553 25.85 -17.24 16.22
C GLU A 553 24.44 -16.68 15.97
N VAL A 554 24.32 -15.62 15.17
CA VAL A 554 23.04 -15.04 14.74
C VAL A 554 22.40 -15.93 13.69
N ALA A 555 23.18 -16.37 12.69
CA ALA A 555 22.71 -17.28 11.64
C ALA A 555 22.11 -18.58 12.20
N ALA A 556 22.71 -19.13 13.27
CA ALA A 556 22.22 -20.33 13.94
C ALA A 556 20.85 -20.15 14.63
N LYS A 557 20.32 -18.93 14.70
CA LYS A 557 19.04 -18.58 15.31
C LYS A 557 17.97 -18.14 14.29
N LEU A 558 18.32 -18.08 13.01
CA LEU A 558 17.34 -17.82 11.95
C LEU A 558 16.27 -18.93 11.92
N GLY A 559 15.07 -18.54 11.49
CA GLY A 559 13.94 -19.44 11.31
C GLY A 559 14.06 -20.24 10.00
N PRO A 560 13.07 -21.10 9.72
CA PRO A 560 12.99 -21.81 8.44
C PRO A 560 13.09 -20.84 7.26
N GLY A 561 13.86 -21.22 6.23
CA GLY A 561 14.10 -20.37 5.05
C GLY A 561 15.05 -19.18 5.32
N ASP A 562 15.97 -19.31 6.29
CA ASP A 562 16.91 -18.25 6.71
C ASP A 562 16.19 -16.93 7.09
N THR A 563 15.04 -17.04 7.77
CA THR A 563 14.16 -15.92 8.11
C THR A 563 14.51 -15.28 9.46
N TRP A 564 14.38 -13.95 9.56
CA TRP A 564 14.61 -13.23 10.82
C TRP A 564 13.45 -13.45 11.81
N ASN A 565 13.79 -13.55 13.11
CA ASN A 565 12.85 -13.74 14.23
C ASN A 565 13.45 -13.15 15.53
N ASP A 566 12.69 -13.20 16.63
CA ASP A 566 13.12 -12.67 17.94
C ASP A 566 14.41 -13.32 18.50
N GLU A 567 14.62 -14.62 18.29
CA GLU A 567 15.84 -15.31 18.75
C GLU A 567 17.07 -14.85 17.98
N ALA A 568 16.94 -14.65 16.66
CA ALA A 568 17.99 -14.08 15.82
C ALA A 568 18.29 -12.63 16.22
N GLU A 569 17.26 -11.83 16.46
CA GLU A 569 17.42 -10.44 16.91
C GLU A 569 18.15 -10.38 18.25
N LYS A 570 17.74 -11.20 19.22
CA LYS A 570 18.40 -11.26 20.54
C LYS A 570 19.87 -11.66 20.42
N ALA A 571 20.19 -12.66 19.61
CA ALA A 571 21.58 -13.05 19.35
C ALA A 571 22.37 -11.90 18.68
N PHE A 572 21.74 -11.22 17.72
CA PHE A 572 22.32 -10.08 17.03
C PHE A 572 22.67 -8.95 18.01
N PHE A 573 21.73 -8.46 18.81
CA PHE A 573 22.03 -7.42 19.80
C PHE A 573 23.07 -7.86 20.84
N ASN A 574 23.05 -9.12 21.27
CA ASN A 574 24.07 -9.63 22.18
C ASN A 574 25.47 -9.65 21.54
N SER A 575 25.58 -9.93 20.25
CA SER A 575 26.85 -9.86 19.53
C SER A 575 27.33 -8.43 19.31
N GLN A 576 26.42 -7.50 19.01
CA GLN A 576 26.76 -6.12 18.62
C GLN A 576 26.94 -5.18 19.82
N LEU A 577 26.23 -5.42 20.93
CA LEU A 577 26.22 -4.55 22.12
C LEU A 577 26.71 -5.25 23.40
N GLY A 578 27.15 -6.51 23.31
CA GLY A 578 27.60 -7.29 24.46
C GLY A 578 29.04 -7.03 24.92
N GLY A 579 29.80 -6.23 24.15
CA GLY A 579 31.19 -5.87 24.41
C GLY A 579 31.41 -4.86 25.52
#